data_AF-A0AAP5HH97-F1
#
_entry.id   AF-A0AAP5HH97-F1
#
_cell.length_a   1.000
_cell.length_b   1.000
_cell.length_c   1.000
_cell.angle_alpha   90.00
_cell.angle_beta   90.00
_cell.angle_gamma   90.00
#
_symmetry.space_group_name_H-M   'P 1'
#
loop_
_entity.id
_entity.type
_entity.pdbx_description
1 polymer ?
#
loop_
_entity_poly.entity_id
_entity_poly.type
_entity_poly.pdbx_seq_one_letter_code
_entity_poly.pdbx_strand_id
1 'polypeptide(L)' 'MALRSKRSMSPAKASEMNVAVREFQRQVRTWAAETPIGSSVYIALDPLNSALDLMGRVLNAEMDGRGFERRYGEGGME' A
#
# COMPACT_ATOMS: atom_id res chain seq x y z
N MET A 1 -4.78 9.02 24.76
CA MET A 1 -4.47 8.28 23.52
C MET A 1 -4.33 6.80 23.86
N ALA A 2 -5.28 5.96 23.45
CA ALA A 2 -5.08 4.52 23.59
C ALA A 2 -4.01 4.10 22.58
N LEU A 3 -2.87 3.57 23.05
CA LEU A 3 -1.96 2.84 22.20
C LEU A 3 -2.77 1.71 21.57
N ARG A 4 -3.08 1.80 20.27
CA ARG A 4 -3.60 0.67 19.51
C ARG A 4 -2.60 -0.46 19.76
N SER A 5 -3.05 -1.50 20.47
CA SER A 5 -2.23 -2.70 20.70
C SER A 5 -1.56 -3.08 19.38
N LYS A 6 -0.29 -3.51 19.42
CA LYS A 6 0.47 -4.00 18.27
C LYS A 6 -0.27 -5.20 17.68
N ARG A 7 -1.37 -4.95 16.96
CA ARG A 7 -2.19 -5.98 16.32
C ARG A 7 -1.35 -6.48 15.17
N SER A 8 -0.69 -7.61 15.38
CA SER A 8 -0.11 -8.36 14.29
C SER A 8 -1.25 -8.72 13.34
N MET A 9 -1.09 -8.32 12.08
CA MET A 9 -2.00 -8.74 11.03
C MET A 9 -1.67 -10.19 10.69
N SER A 10 -2.69 -11.06 10.61
CA SER A 10 -2.43 -12.44 10.20
C SER A 10 -2.03 -12.48 8.71
N PRO A 11 -1.17 -13.41 8.29
CA PRO A 11 -0.82 -13.56 6.87
C PRO A 11 -2.03 -13.78 5.98
N ALA A 12 -3.05 -14.51 6.48
CA ALA A 12 -4.32 -14.70 5.78
C ALA A 12 -5.04 -13.37 5.51
N LYS A 13 -5.06 -12.45 6.50
CA LYS A 13 -5.67 -11.14 6.33
C LYS A 13 -4.87 -10.24 5.39
N ALA A 14 -3.54 -10.30 5.48
CA ALA A 14 -2.66 -9.59 4.55
C ALA A 14 -2.87 -10.07 3.09
N SER A 15 -3.05 -11.37 2.88
CA SER A 15 -3.38 -11.96 1.57
C SER A 15 -4.72 -11.47 1.05
N GLU A 16 -5.79 -11.52 1.87
CA GLU A 16 -7.12 -11.01 1.51
C GLU A 16 -7.05 -9.52 1.11
N MET A 17 -6.35 -8.71 1.90
CA MET A 17 -6.14 -7.30 1.60
C MET A 17 -5.35 -7.09 0.31
N ASN A 18 -4.34 -7.92 0.05
CA ASN A 18 -3.52 -7.81 -1.16
C ASN A 18 -4.33 -8.08 -2.42
N VAL A 19 -5.23 -9.08 -2.38
CA VAL A 19 -6.18 -9.35 -3.47
C VAL A 19 -7.04 -8.11 -3.75
N ALA A 20 -7.64 -7.52 -2.72
CA ALA A 20 -8.48 -6.33 -2.87
C ALA A 20 -7.69 -5.11 -3.40
N VAL A 21 -6.46 -4.90 -2.91
CA VAL A 21 -5.58 -3.81 -3.38
C VAL A 21 -5.24 -3.98 -4.86
N ARG A 22 -4.91 -5.20 -5.31
CA ARG A 22 -4.58 -5.47 -6.72
C ARG A 22 -5.80 -5.31 -7.63
N GLU A 23 -6.98 -5.74 -7.17
CA GLU A 23 -8.22 -5.55 -7.92
C GLU A 23 -8.53 -4.06 -8.09
N PHE A 24 -8.45 -3.29 -7.01
CA PHE A 24 -8.69 -1.86 -7.07
C PHE A 24 -7.62 -1.13 -7.89
N GLN A 25 -6.35 -1.51 -7.77
CA GLN A 25 -5.28 -0.96 -8.61
C GLN A 25 -5.55 -1.19 -10.10
N ARG A 26 -6.06 -2.37 -10.47
CA ARG A 26 -6.48 -2.65 -11.86
C ARG A 26 -7.59 -1.70 -12.31
N GLN A 27 -8.60 -1.47 -11.47
CA GLN A 27 -9.69 -0.53 -11.77
C GLN A 27 -9.16 0.91 -11.94
N VAL A 28 -8.28 1.36 -11.05
CA VAL A 28 -7.63 2.69 -11.14
C VAL A 28 -6.86 2.85 -12.45
N ARG A 29 -6.13 1.81 -12.89
CA ARG A 29 -5.42 1.82 -14.17
C ARG A 29 -6.36 1.88 -15.37
N THR A 30 -7.51 1.19 -15.31
CA THR A 30 -8.55 1.30 -16.33
C THR A 30 -9.10 2.71 -16.40
N TRP A 31 -9.44 3.32 -15.27
CA TRP A 31 -9.90 4.71 -15.24
C TRP A 31 -8.85 5.68 -15.79
N ALA A 32 -7.57 5.47 -15.46
CA ALA A 32 -6.48 6.31 -15.96
C ALA A 32 -6.33 6.19 -17.49
N ALA A 33 -6.57 5.01 -18.06
CA ALA A 33 -6.53 4.78 -19.50
C ALA A 33 -7.71 5.44 -20.25
N GLU A 34 -8.86 5.56 -19.60
CA GLU A 34 -10.07 6.17 -20.16
C GLU A 34 -10.13 7.69 -19.93
N THR A 35 -9.33 8.21 -19.01
CA THR A 35 -9.34 9.63 -18.64
C THR A 35 -8.40 10.44 -19.54
N PRO A 36 -8.83 11.63 -20.05
CA PRO A 36 -7.96 12.50 -20.82
C PRO A 36 -6.67 12.86 -20.08
N ILE A 37 -5.54 12.67 -20.76
CA ILE A 37 -4.20 13.01 -20.27
C ILE A 37 -4.15 14.50 -19.92
N GLY A 38 -3.61 14.82 -18.73
CA GLY A 38 -3.47 16.19 -18.25
C GLY A 38 -4.72 16.77 -17.56
N SER A 39 -5.84 16.04 -17.53
CA SER A 39 -6.96 16.41 -16.67
C SER A 39 -6.59 16.28 -15.18
N SER A 40 -7.26 17.03 -14.30
CA SER A 40 -7.08 16.93 -12.85
C SER A 40 -7.35 15.52 -12.32
N VAL A 41 -8.32 14.81 -12.92
CA VAL A 41 -8.63 13.41 -12.59
C VAL A 41 -7.47 12.50 -12.97
N TYR A 42 -6.91 12.63 -14.17
CA TYR A 42 -5.74 11.84 -14.59
C TYR A 42 -4.55 12.07 -13.65
N ILE A 43 -4.27 13.34 -13.33
CA ILE A 43 -3.20 13.74 -12.42
C ILE A 43 -3.41 13.14 -11.02
N ALA A 44 -4.65 13.00 -10.55
CA ALA A 44 -4.95 12.39 -9.25
C ALA A 44 -4.90 10.85 -9.27
N LEU A 45 -5.19 10.21 -10.40
CA LEU A 45 -5.16 8.75 -10.54
C LEU A 45 -3.72 8.19 -10.49
N ASP A 46 -2.73 8.94 -10.96
CA ASP A 46 -1.32 8.53 -10.94
C ASP A 46 -0.74 8.29 -9.51
N PRO A 47 -0.82 9.25 -8.56
CA PRO A 47 -0.36 9.03 -7.20
C PRO A 47 -1.20 7.97 -6.47
N LEU A 48 -2.50 7.83 -6.79
CA LEU A 48 -3.33 6.75 -6.24
C LEU A 48 -2.83 5.37 -6.68
N ASN A 49 -2.57 5.18 -7.98
CA ASN A 49 -2.01 3.92 -8.49
C ASN A 49 -0.64 3.60 -7.86
N SER A 50 0.19 4.61 -7.64
CA SER A 50 1.49 4.47 -6.97
C SER A 50 1.34 4.07 -5.50
N ALA A 51 0.39 4.67 -4.77
CA ALA A 51 0.10 4.31 -3.38
C ALA A 51 -0.42 2.86 -3.26
N LEU A 52 -1.24 2.41 -4.21
CA LEU A 52 -1.72 1.02 -4.26
C LEU A 52 -0.59 0.03 -4.57
N ASP A 53 0.35 0.39 -5.43
CA ASP A 53 1.54 -0.43 -5.69
C ASP A 53 2.39 -0.59 -4.42
N LEU A 54 2.64 0.52 -3.73
CA LEU A 54 3.36 0.51 -2.45
C LEU A 54 2.65 -0.36 -1.42
N MET A 55 1.33 -0.21 -1.28
CA MET A 55 0.53 -1.01 -0.36
C MET A 55 0.65 -2.51 -0.66
N GLY A 56 0.61 -2.91 -1.93
CA GLY A 56 0.82 -4.31 -2.33
C GLY A 56 2.19 -4.84 -1.90
N ARG A 57 3.26 -4.05 -2.06
CA ARG A 57 4.61 -4.42 -1.60
C ARG A 57 4.68 -4.58 -0.08
N VAL A 58 4.06 -3.68 0.66
CA VAL A 58 3.99 -3.76 2.13
C VAL A 58 3.22 -5.01 2.57
N LEU A 59 2.07 -5.30 1.96
CA LEU A 59 1.29 -6.49 2.27
C LEU A 59 2.05 -7.79 1.95
N ASN A 60 2.83 -7.81 0.86
CA ASN A 60 3.72 -8.94 0.56
C ASN A 60 4.79 -9.12 1.64
N ALA A 61 5.43 -8.04 2.10
CA ALA A 61 6.42 -8.11 3.18
C ALA A 61 5.81 -8.59 4.52
N GLU A 62 4.58 -8.18 4.82
CA GLU A 62 3.83 -8.67 5.98
C GLU A 62 3.48 -10.17 5.86
N MET A 63 3.11 -10.66 4.66
CA MET A 63 2.88 -12.09 4.43
C MET A 63 4.16 -12.93 4.59
N ASP A 64 5.29 -12.40 4.14
CA ASP A 64 6.61 -13.06 4.25
C ASP A 64 7.16 -13.05 5.68
N GLY A 65 6.45 -12.48 6.66
CA GLY A 65 6.88 -12.36 8.05
C GLY A 65 8.07 -11.40 8.24
N ARG A 66 8.48 -10.68 7.19
CA ARG A 66 9.52 -9.64 7.26
C ARG A 66 8.97 -8.36 7.86
N GLY A 67 7.66 -8.17 7.76
CA GLY A 67 6.97 -6.97 8.23
C GLY A 67 7.52 -5.69 7.61
N PHE A 68 6.93 -4.55 7.96
CA PHE A 68 7.59 -3.27 7.77
C PHE A 68 8.66 -3.09 8.85
N GLU A 69 9.80 -3.77 8.74
CA GLU A 69 11.01 -3.38 9.47
C GLU A 69 11.32 -1.93 9.13
N ARG A 70 10.99 -1.00 10.04
CA ARG A 70 11.49 0.37 10.01
C ARG A 70 13.00 0.30 10.19
N ARG A 71 13.74 0.09 9.11
CA ARG A 71 15.18 0.38 9.05
C ARG A 71 15.41 1.89 8.89
N TYR A 72 14.69 2.69 9.68
CA TYR A 72 14.88 4.12 9.84
C TYR A 72 15.24 4.38 11.31
N GLY A 73 16.55 4.44 11.60
CA GLY A 73 17.04 5.35 12.64
C GLY A 73 17.49 4.77 13.99
N GLU A 74 18.07 3.58 14.09
CA GLU A 74 19.04 3.32 15.18
C GLU A 74 20.38 3.94 14.80
N GLY A 75 20.42 5.27 14.89
CA GLY A 75 21.57 6.10 14.61
C GLY A 75 21.34 7.48 15.22
N GLY A 76 21.36 7.55 16.55
CA GLY A 76 21.26 8.81 17.26
C GLY A 76 21.07 8.68 18.77
N MET A 77 22.16 8.94 19.50
CA MET A 77 22.30 9.25 20.93
C MET A 77 22.42 8.08 21.92
N GLU A 78 23.61 7.50 21.98
CA GLU A 78 24.47 7.57 23.18
C GLU A 78 25.84 8.12 22.79
#